data_AF-A0A348NZ53-F1
#
_entry.id   AF-A0A348NZ53-F1
#
_cell.length_a   1.000
_cell.length_b   1.000
_cell.length_c   1.000
_cell.angle_alpha   90.00
_cell.angle_beta   90.00
_cell.angle_gamma   90.00
#
_symmetry.space_group_name_H-M   'P 1'
#
loop_
_entity.id
_entity.type
_entity.pdbx_description
1 polymer ?
#
loop_
_entity_poly.entity_id
_entity_poly.type
_entity_poly.pdbx_seq_one_letter_code
_entity_poly.pdbx_strand_id
1 'polypeptide(L)'
;MITIYGVYFLIYLVICFFYAFYIVTNVKSKNKLVDFLVVFWLMTFQIYKTEYVWREFPRLGTFRKFDQFLAWFLLGILLLKFITNEKPLKKTKLLSYEKYFYLYILFSMFVLYLHQFLGNISYSKAISSILLYFAAGSFFFTLSKFMTRELIQAIFKAIVFLGVITSIVSILQFFVDTKLLRLAAYYMAFPGYNRSSGVLMWPYDNGMFLLLAIFVVAYTIKNFRIRVILISLFIFCIVLAFTRGIWIALIAVSLIHGYIYYKVALRKLFIAIPIIAVLTIGIVGAYAIQKDYFSGEAWTERVFADTVTVRMSFYAFVLQAIPGSWLIGYGDVENNEVYFKGMVGAKQGLAWSLGRRGGIHNVILQEAFLKGILSPLFYIIFFMKFFKFSYYQSIYKRSYFYCISSNYTMGYFFYVFSIGCYLLSRSGYLTILFLAMNSGVFHKNLNVTDITTAIDDKNLPKLKLKKIE
;
A
#
# COMPACT_ATOMS: atom_id res chain seq x y z
N MET A 1 -4.99 3.26 33.64
CA MET A 1 -6.32 3.83 33.34
C MET A 1 -6.40 3.96 31.82
N ILE A 2 -7.43 3.40 31.18
CA ILE A 2 -7.60 3.46 29.71
C ILE A 2 -8.14 4.85 29.36
N THR A 3 -7.50 5.57 28.45
CA THR A 3 -8.03 6.87 27.99
C THR A 3 -9.25 6.68 27.08
N ILE A 4 -10.04 7.74 26.86
CA ILE A 4 -11.17 7.71 25.93
C ILE A 4 -10.74 7.27 24.51
N TYR A 5 -9.51 7.61 24.11
CA TYR A 5 -8.93 7.16 22.84
C TYR A 5 -8.65 5.66 22.83
N GLY A 6 -8.19 5.09 23.94
CA GLY A 6 -8.07 3.65 24.13
C GLY A 6 -9.43 2.94 23.98
N VAL A 7 -10.50 3.52 24.51
CA VAL A 7 -11.88 3.01 24.33
C VAL A 7 -12.30 3.02 22.86
N TYR A 8 -12.04 4.10 22.12
CA TYR A 8 -12.35 4.14 20.68
C TYR A 8 -11.63 3.05 19.89
N PHE A 9 -10.37 2.76 20.22
CA PHE A 9 -9.64 1.65 19.58
C PHE A 9 -10.27 0.29 19.87
N LEU A 10 -10.69 0.03 21.10
CA LEU A 10 -11.36 -1.23 21.45
C LEU A 10 -12.69 -1.36 20.72
N ILE A 11 -13.50 -0.30 20.67
CA ILE A 11 -14.76 -0.28 19.92
C ILE A 11 -14.50 -0.60 18.45
N TYR A 12 -13.50 0.04 17.84
CA TYR A 12 -13.12 -0.25 16.46
C TYR A 12 -12.71 -1.73 16.27
N LEU A 13 -11.87 -2.29 17.14
CA LEU A 13 -11.44 -3.69 17.06
C LEU A 13 -12.62 -4.66 17.18
N VAL A 14 -13.55 -4.39 18.08
CA VAL A 14 -14.78 -5.19 18.28
C VAL A 14 -15.67 -5.12 17.04
N ILE A 15 -15.88 -3.93 16.47
CA ILE A 15 -16.62 -3.76 15.22
C ILE A 15 -15.95 -4.57 14.09
N CYS A 16 -14.63 -4.45 13.93
CA CYS A 16 -13.89 -5.21 12.92
C CYS A 16 -13.99 -6.72 13.14
N PHE A 17 -13.95 -7.19 14.38
CA PHE A 17 -14.08 -8.61 14.70
C PHE A 17 -15.45 -9.16 14.26
N PHE A 18 -16.53 -8.52 14.72
CA PHE A 18 -17.89 -8.97 14.37
C PHE A 18 -18.17 -8.82 12.87
N TYR A 19 -17.67 -7.77 12.24
CA TYR A 19 -17.86 -7.57 10.81
C TYR A 19 -17.05 -8.56 9.96
N ALA A 20 -15.82 -8.91 10.37
CA ALA A 20 -15.04 -9.98 9.74
C ALA A 20 -15.78 -11.31 9.81
N PHE A 21 -16.29 -11.65 11.00
CA PHE A 21 -17.07 -12.86 11.22
C PHE A 21 -18.31 -12.88 10.32
N TYR A 22 -19.10 -11.80 10.35
CA TYR A 22 -20.29 -11.64 9.51
C TYR A 22 -20.00 -11.81 8.02
N ILE A 23 -18.95 -11.15 7.49
CA ILE A 23 -18.56 -11.27 6.08
C ILE A 23 -18.28 -12.73 5.73
N VAL A 24 -17.43 -13.39 6.52
CA VAL A 24 -16.96 -14.76 6.23
C VAL A 24 -18.09 -15.77 6.30
N THR A 25 -19.00 -15.62 7.26
CA THR A 25 -20.21 -16.45 7.33
C THR A 25 -21.15 -16.19 6.16
N ASN A 26 -21.31 -14.93 5.75
CA ASN A 26 -22.23 -14.54 4.68
C ASN A 26 -21.76 -14.99 3.29
N VAL A 27 -20.44 -14.98 3.02
CA VAL A 27 -19.89 -15.52 1.77
C VAL A 27 -19.86 -17.06 1.75
N LYS A 28 -20.30 -17.73 2.81
CA LYS A 28 -20.32 -19.20 2.94
C LYS A 28 -18.95 -19.86 2.71
N SER A 29 -17.89 -19.25 3.24
CA SER A 29 -16.53 -19.79 3.06
C SER A 29 -16.36 -21.19 3.65
N LYS A 30 -15.65 -22.05 2.91
CA LYS A 30 -15.20 -23.37 3.38
C LYS A 30 -14.06 -23.28 4.40
N ASN A 31 -13.21 -22.25 4.32
CA ASN A 31 -12.03 -22.08 5.18
C ASN A 31 -12.26 -20.99 6.23
N LYS A 32 -13.37 -21.09 6.99
CA LYS A 32 -13.86 -20.01 7.87
C LYS A 32 -12.78 -19.39 8.76
N LEU A 33 -11.93 -20.20 9.41
CA LEU A 33 -10.88 -19.69 10.29
C LEU A 33 -9.82 -18.88 9.55
N VAL A 34 -9.29 -19.41 8.44
CA VAL A 34 -8.25 -18.74 7.64
C VAL A 34 -8.80 -17.45 7.04
N ASP A 35 -10.00 -17.52 6.45
CA ASP A 35 -10.63 -16.38 5.82
C ASP A 35 -10.97 -15.29 6.85
N PHE A 36 -11.46 -15.69 8.03
CA PHE A 36 -11.69 -14.77 9.15
C PHE A 36 -10.42 -14.06 9.56
N LEU A 37 -9.30 -14.78 9.74
CA LEU A 37 -8.04 -14.18 10.15
C LEU A 37 -7.46 -13.24 9.10
N VAL A 38 -7.55 -13.59 7.82
CA VAL A 38 -7.09 -12.72 6.71
C VAL A 38 -7.94 -11.46 6.64
N VAL A 39 -9.27 -11.59 6.72
CA VAL A 39 -10.21 -10.46 6.66
C VAL A 39 -10.07 -9.56 7.89
N PHE A 40 -9.99 -10.14 9.08
CA PHE A 40 -9.79 -9.42 10.33
C PHE A 40 -8.44 -8.69 10.31
N TRP A 41 -7.36 -9.38 9.93
CA TRP A 41 -6.04 -8.75 9.77
C TRP A 41 -6.09 -7.57 8.81
N LEU A 42 -6.70 -7.72 7.63
CA LEU A 42 -6.80 -6.63 6.66
C LEU A 42 -7.44 -5.37 7.26
N MET A 43 -8.41 -5.53 8.17
CA MET A 43 -9.07 -4.41 8.84
C MET A 43 -8.30 -3.87 10.06
N THR A 44 -7.44 -4.67 10.70
CA THR A 44 -6.82 -4.29 11.99
C THR A 44 -5.29 -4.18 11.97
N PHE A 45 -4.61 -4.61 10.91
CA PHE A 45 -3.13 -4.75 10.89
C PHE A 45 -2.37 -3.46 11.22
N GLN A 46 -2.98 -2.31 10.99
CA GLN A 46 -2.37 -1.01 11.28
C GLN A 46 -2.33 -0.66 12.76
N ILE A 47 -3.33 -1.11 13.53
CA ILE A 47 -3.49 -0.74 14.93
C ILE A 47 -2.36 -1.31 15.77
N TYR A 48 -2.03 -2.58 15.53
CA TYR A 48 -0.98 -3.31 16.23
C TYR A 48 0.45 -2.86 15.88
N LYS A 49 0.65 -1.71 15.23
CA LYS A 49 2.00 -1.21 14.91
C LYS A 49 2.33 0.11 15.59
N THR A 50 1.51 0.53 16.55
CA THR A 50 1.50 1.93 16.99
C THR A 50 1.82 2.04 18.47
N GLU A 51 2.77 2.90 18.79
CA GLU A 51 3.19 3.12 20.19
C GLU A 51 2.05 3.63 21.07
N TYR A 52 1.09 4.35 20.50
CA TYR A 52 -0.11 4.82 21.20
C TYR A 52 -0.96 3.67 21.75
N VAL A 53 -1.27 2.68 20.91
CA VAL A 53 -2.03 1.50 21.34
C VAL A 53 -1.26 0.74 22.42
N TRP A 54 0.08 0.69 22.34
CA TRP A 54 0.90 0.03 23.37
C TRP A 54 1.04 0.80 24.67
N ARG A 55 0.99 2.13 24.62
CA ARG A 55 0.96 2.95 25.82
C ARG A 55 -0.35 2.72 26.58
N GLU A 56 -1.47 2.62 25.87
CA GLU A 56 -2.80 2.35 26.45
C GLU A 56 -2.95 0.89 26.88
N PHE A 57 -2.35 -0.05 26.12
CA PHE A 57 -2.44 -1.49 26.37
C PHE A 57 -1.04 -2.15 26.40
N PRO A 58 -0.24 -1.94 27.46
CA PRO A 58 1.14 -2.44 27.53
C PRO A 58 1.25 -3.96 27.39
N ARG A 59 0.27 -4.69 27.93
CA ARG A 59 0.20 -6.16 27.87
C ARG A 59 0.01 -6.71 26.47
N LEU A 60 -0.51 -5.92 25.54
CA LEU A 60 -0.62 -6.32 24.15
C LEU A 60 0.71 -6.11 23.38
N GLY A 61 1.76 -5.55 24.00
CA GLY A 61 3.03 -5.21 23.35
C GLY A 61 3.74 -6.36 22.64
N THR A 62 3.46 -7.62 23.00
CA THR A 62 3.90 -8.81 22.25
C THR A 62 3.37 -8.80 20.81
N PHE A 63 2.17 -8.25 20.56
CA PHE A 63 1.56 -8.14 19.24
C PHE A 63 2.10 -6.97 18.40
N ARG A 64 3.17 -6.25 18.82
CA ARG A 64 3.91 -5.25 18.00
C ARG A 64 4.29 -5.75 16.61
N LYS A 65 4.45 -7.06 16.50
CA LYS A 65 4.82 -7.77 15.28
C LYS A 65 3.64 -8.57 14.72
N PHE A 66 2.39 -8.08 14.86
CA PHE A 66 1.18 -8.82 14.47
C PHE A 66 1.22 -9.41 13.06
N ASP A 67 1.77 -8.69 12.08
CA ASP A 67 1.96 -9.20 10.71
C ASP A 67 2.88 -10.42 10.67
N GLN A 68 3.94 -10.42 11.48
CA GLN A 68 4.82 -11.57 11.62
C GLN A 68 4.05 -12.72 12.29
N PHE A 69 3.31 -12.47 13.38
CA PHE A 69 2.48 -13.49 14.02
C PHE A 69 1.45 -14.09 13.07
N LEU A 70 0.76 -13.27 12.27
CA LEU A 70 -0.15 -13.78 11.25
C LEU A 70 0.62 -14.62 10.23
N ALA A 71 1.75 -14.14 9.71
CA ALA A 71 2.54 -14.89 8.75
C ALA A 71 3.01 -16.24 9.32
N TRP A 72 3.47 -16.28 10.57
CA TRP A 72 3.87 -17.50 11.28
C TRP A 72 2.68 -18.44 11.53
N PHE A 73 1.54 -17.90 11.95
CA PHE A 73 0.33 -18.67 12.19
C PHE A 73 -0.21 -19.29 10.89
N LEU A 74 -0.27 -18.50 9.82
CA LEU A 74 -0.63 -18.94 8.48
C LEU A 74 0.35 -20.00 7.96
N LEU A 75 1.65 -19.80 8.16
CA LEU A 75 2.67 -20.79 7.85
C LEU A 75 2.47 -22.09 8.65
N GLY A 76 2.15 -21.99 9.95
CA GLY A 76 1.84 -23.15 10.79
C GLY A 76 0.65 -23.94 10.26
N ILE A 77 -0.44 -23.26 9.88
CA ILE A 77 -1.60 -23.90 9.23
C ILE A 77 -1.20 -24.57 7.90
N LEU A 78 -0.35 -23.89 7.12
CA LEU A 78 0.13 -24.42 5.85
C LEU A 78 0.96 -25.70 6.06
N LEU A 79 1.88 -25.70 7.03
CA LEU A 79 2.71 -26.84 7.40
C LEU A 79 1.85 -28.02 7.90
N LEU A 80 0.91 -27.76 8.81
CA LEU A 80 -0.05 -28.77 9.26
C LEU A 80 -0.80 -29.38 8.08
N LYS A 81 -1.28 -28.55 7.16
CA LYS A 81 -1.96 -29.03 5.95
C LYS A 81 -1.06 -29.85 5.03
N PHE A 82 0.25 -29.60 5.01
CA PHE A 82 1.20 -30.42 4.26
C PHE A 82 1.41 -31.77 4.93
N ILE A 83 1.56 -31.77 6.25
CA ILE A 83 1.73 -33.00 7.03
C ILE A 83 0.49 -33.90 6.91
N THR A 84 -0.71 -33.30 6.92
CA THR A 84 -1.97 -34.06 6.87
C THR A 84 -2.45 -34.41 5.46
N ASN A 85 -1.85 -33.88 4.38
CA ASN A 85 -2.25 -34.22 3.01
C ASN A 85 -1.32 -35.29 2.44
N GLU A 86 -1.85 -36.48 2.22
CA GLU A 86 -1.13 -37.60 1.61
C GLU A 86 -0.82 -37.41 0.12
N LYS A 87 -1.44 -36.41 -0.54
CA LYS A 87 -1.25 -36.19 -1.98
C LYS A 87 -0.09 -35.23 -2.25
N PRO A 88 0.91 -35.64 -3.04
CA PRO A 88 2.01 -34.76 -3.42
C PRO A 88 1.46 -33.52 -4.15
N LEU A 89 2.10 -32.38 -3.89
CA LEU A 89 1.80 -31.14 -4.60
C LEU A 89 1.95 -31.37 -6.11
N LYS A 90 0.88 -31.13 -6.88
CA LYS A 90 1.00 -31.03 -8.34
C LYS A 90 2.02 -29.96 -8.67
N LYS A 91 3.02 -30.30 -9.47
CA LYS A 91 4.02 -29.37 -9.99
C LYS A 91 3.32 -28.36 -10.89
N THR A 92 3.06 -27.15 -10.41
CA THR A 92 2.47 -26.07 -11.21
C THR A 92 3.58 -25.20 -11.81
N LYS A 93 3.39 -24.77 -13.06
CA LYS A 93 4.31 -23.84 -13.74
C LYS A 93 4.24 -22.49 -13.02
N LEU A 94 5.35 -22.03 -12.45
CA LEU A 94 5.44 -20.71 -11.83
C LEU A 94 5.14 -19.60 -12.84
N LEU A 95 4.34 -18.63 -12.42
CA LEU A 95 4.06 -17.44 -13.22
C LEU A 95 5.31 -16.58 -13.33
N SER A 96 5.47 -15.86 -14.44
CA SER A 96 6.69 -15.08 -14.68
C SER A 96 6.93 -14.04 -13.57
N TYR A 97 5.89 -13.37 -13.08
CA TYR A 97 6.04 -12.40 -12.00
C TYR A 97 6.42 -13.05 -10.66
N GLU A 98 6.00 -14.30 -10.39
CA GLU A 98 6.34 -15.01 -9.15
C GLU A 98 7.85 -15.26 -9.08
N LYS A 99 8.46 -15.63 -10.21
CA LYS A 99 9.91 -15.82 -10.32
C LYS A 99 10.66 -14.56 -9.90
N TYR A 100 10.28 -13.39 -10.41
CA TYR A 100 10.93 -12.13 -10.07
C TYR A 100 10.61 -11.63 -8.67
N PHE A 101 9.42 -11.93 -8.15
CA PHE A 101 9.09 -11.70 -6.74
C PHE A 101 10.02 -12.49 -5.82
N TYR A 102 10.21 -13.80 -6.08
CA TYR A 102 11.15 -14.61 -5.31
C TYR A 102 12.59 -14.14 -5.45
N LEU A 103 13.02 -13.81 -6.67
CA LEU A 103 14.37 -13.26 -6.88
C LEU A 103 14.57 -11.97 -6.08
N TYR A 104 13.61 -11.05 -6.08
CA TYR A 104 13.69 -9.82 -5.29
C TYR A 104 13.77 -10.10 -3.78
N ILE A 105 12.92 -10.99 -3.24
CA ILE A 105 12.91 -11.35 -1.81
C ILE A 105 14.24 -12.02 -1.41
N LEU A 106 14.63 -13.07 -2.12
CA LEU A 106 15.83 -13.86 -1.80
C LEU A 106 17.09 -13.01 -1.93
N PHE A 107 17.19 -12.22 -3.01
CA PHE A 107 18.32 -11.31 -3.21
C PHE A 107 18.36 -10.24 -2.11
N SER A 108 17.23 -9.63 -1.75
CA SER A 108 17.18 -8.64 -0.66
C SER A 108 17.61 -9.24 0.68
N MET A 109 17.17 -10.46 1.01
CA MET A 109 17.59 -11.16 2.23
C MET A 109 19.08 -11.47 2.22
N PHE A 110 19.61 -11.94 1.09
CA PHE A 110 21.02 -12.22 0.90
C PHE A 110 21.89 -10.96 1.10
N VAL A 111 21.52 -9.85 0.46
CA VAL A 111 22.26 -8.58 0.60
C VAL A 111 22.21 -8.04 2.03
N LEU A 112 21.07 -8.14 2.71
CA LEU A 112 20.96 -7.75 4.12
C LEU A 112 21.83 -8.61 5.04
N TYR A 113 21.89 -9.92 4.79
CA TYR A 113 22.76 -10.83 5.51
C TYR A 113 24.24 -10.49 5.26
N LEU A 114 24.61 -10.25 4.01
CA LEU A 114 25.98 -9.86 3.65
C LEU A 114 26.39 -8.55 4.33
N HIS A 115 25.53 -7.53 4.33
CA HIS A 115 25.82 -6.28 5.02
C HIS A 115 25.92 -6.41 6.53
N GLN A 116 25.17 -7.34 7.13
CA GLN A 116 25.33 -7.66 8.54
C GLN A 116 26.67 -8.33 8.81
N PHE A 117 27.08 -9.28 7.96
CA PHE A 117 28.37 -9.95 8.07
C PHE A 117 29.55 -8.97 7.91
N LEU A 118 29.43 -8.01 6.99
CA LEU A 118 30.42 -6.96 6.76
C LEU A 118 30.41 -5.83 7.81
N GLY A 119 29.47 -5.84 8.76
CA GLY A 119 29.37 -4.82 9.81
C GLY A 119 28.71 -3.50 9.36
N ASN A 120 28.18 -3.42 8.14
CA ASN A 120 27.50 -2.22 7.61
C ASN A 120 26.10 -2.01 8.21
N ILE A 121 25.47 -3.08 8.71
CA ILE A 121 24.15 -3.05 9.34
C ILE A 121 24.22 -3.77 10.68
N SER A 122 23.56 -3.22 11.71
CA SER A 122 23.44 -3.90 13.00
C SER A 122 22.65 -5.20 12.91
N TYR A 123 23.06 -6.21 13.70
CA TYR A 123 22.41 -7.52 13.75
C TYR A 123 20.88 -7.45 13.93
N SER A 124 20.42 -6.62 14.87
CA SER A 124 19.00 -6.42 15.17
C SER A 124 18.21 -5.91 13.96
N LYS A 125 18.78 -4.96 13.20
CA LYS A 125 18.15 -4.35 12.02
C LYS A 125 18.12 -5.30 10.84
N ALA A 126 19.20 -6.03 10.61
CA ALA A 126 19.28 -7.05 9.57
C ALA A 126 18.27 -8.17 9.81
N ILE A 127 18.24 -8.76 11.01
CA ILE A 127 17.27 -9.81 11.36
C ILE A 127 15.84 -9.30 11.26
N SER A 128 15.55 -8.12 11.79
CA SER A 128 14.19 -7.56 11.70
C SER A 128 13.73 -7.42 10.24
N SER A 129 14.63 -7.00 9.35
CA SER A 129 14.34 -6.85 7.93
C SER A 129 14.19 -8.20 7.22
N ILE A 130 15.08 -9.15 7.49
CA ILE A 130 15.03 -10.52 6.96
C ILE A 130 13.72 -11.21 7.37
N LEU A 131 13.31 -11.07 8.63
CA LEU A 131 12.04 -11.62 9.13
C LEU A 131 10.82 -10.99 8.44
N LEU A 132 10.87 -9.72 8.03
CA LEU A 132 9.80 -9.09 7.26
C LEU A 132 9.74 -9.65 5.83
N TYR A 133 10.88 -9.88 5.18
CA TYR A 133 10.95 -10.54 3.88
C TYR A 133 10.40 -11.97 3.95
N PHE A 134 10.80 -12.72 4.98
CA PHE A 134 10.27 -14.05 5.24
C PHE A 134 8.76 -14.03 5.45
N ALA A 135 8.25 -13.13 6.32
CA ALA A 135 6.82 -12.98 6.58
C ALA A 135 6.03 -12.65 5.30
N ALA A 136 6.54 -11.76 4.45
CA ALA A 136 5.94 -11.44 3.15
C ALA A 136 5.86 -12.66 2.22
N GLY A 137 6.95 -13.45 2.14
CA GLY A 137 6.96 -14.72 1.39
C GLY A 137 5.95 -15.72 1.93
N SER A 138 5.97 -15.98 3.25
CA SER A 138 5.04 -16.91 3.92
C SER A 138 3.58 -16.51 3.75
N PHE A 139 3.29 -15.20 3.86
CA PHE A 139 1.95 -14.66 3.61
C PHE A 139 1.51 -14.92 2.17
N PHE A 140 2.36 -14.62 1.19
CA PHE A 140 2.09 -14.90 -0.23
C PHE A 140 1.80 -16.39 -0.49
N PHE A 141 2.66 -17.28 0.00
CA PHE A 141 2.52 -18.72 -0.20
C PHE A 141 1.25 -19.28 0.46
N THR A 142 0.99 -18.89 1.71
CA THR A 142 -0.18 -19.40 2.42
C THR A 142 -1.46 -18.91 1.76
N LEU A 143 -1.54 -17.60 1.49
CA LEU A 143 -2.74 -17.01 0.95
C LEU A 143 -3.05 -17.54 -0.47
N SER A 144 -2.05 -17.70 -1.34
CA SER A 144 -2.25 -18.32 -2.67
C SER A 144 -2.77 -19.76 -2.54
N LYS A 145 -2.27 -20.52 -1.57
CA LYS A 145 -2.71 -21.91 -1.29
C LYS A 145 -4.10 -22.01 -0.66
N PHE A 146 -4.58 -21.01 0.07
CA PHE A 146 -5.93 -20.98 0.64
C PHE A 146 -6.95 -20.18 -0.16
N MET A 147 -6.51 -19.46 -1.21
CA MET A 147 -7.37 -18.66 -2.06
C MET A 147 -8.62 -19.39 -2.56
N THR A 148 -9.78 -18.80 -2.31
CA THR A 148 -11.08 -19.24 -2.84
C THR A 148 -11.84 -18.04 -3.38
N ARG A 149 -12.92 -18.28 -4.11
CA ARG A 149 -13.80 -17.21 -4.60
C ARG A 149 -14.42 -16.44 -3.43
N GLU A 150 -14.82 -17.16 -2.40
CA GLU A 150 -15.45 -16.61 -1.19
C GLU A 150 -14.48 -15.69 -0.46
N LEU A 151 -13.21 -16.07 -0.33
CA LEU A 151 -12.17 -15.22 0.27
C LEU A 151 -11.96 -13.92 -0.51
N ILE A 152 -11.94 -13.98 -1.85
CA ILE A 152 -11.81 -12.78 -2.69
C ILE A 152 -12.98 -11.82 -2.45
N GLN A 153 -14.22 -12.35 -2.44
CA GLN A 153 -15.41 -11.55 -2.16
C GLN A 153 -15.37 -10.96 -0.75
N ALA A 154 -14.91 -11.73 0.24
CA ALA A 154 -14.78 -11.28 1.61
C ALA A 154 -13.77 -10.13 1.74
N ILE A 155 -12.62 -10.26 1.09
CA ILE A 155 -11.59 -9.21 1.01
C ILE A 155 -12.16 -7.94 0.38
N PHE A 156 -12.89 -8.04 -0.73
CA PHE A 156 -13.50 -6.87 -1.37
C PHE A 156 -14.54 -6.19 -0.48
N LYS A 157 -15.41 -6.95 0.20
CA LYS A 157 -16.36 -6.40 1.18
C LYS A 157 -15.63 -5.70 2.34
N ALA A 158 -14.52 -6.28 2.81
CA ALA A 158 -13.70 -5.69 3.86
C ALA A 158 -13.00 -4.39 3.42
N ILE A 159 -12.52 -4.33 2.17
CA ILE A 159 -11.94 -3.11 1.60
C ILE A 159 -12.97 -1.99 1.54
N VAL A 160 -14.18 -2.25 1.06
CA VAL A 160 -15.25 -1.24 1.00
C VAL A 160 -15.61 -0.75 2.39
N PHE A 161 -15.79 -1.67 3.35
CA PHE A 161 -16.10 -1.32 4.74
C PHE A 161 -15.01 -0.47 5.37
N LEU A 162 -13.75 -0.91 5.29
CA LEU A 162 -12.63 -0.16 5.85
C LEU A 162 -12.47 1.20 5.15
N GLY A 163 -12.78 1.28 3.85
CA GLY A 163 -12.83 2.54 3.09
C GLY A 163 -13.84 3.52 3.69
N VAL A 164 -15.05 3.05 4.02
CA VAL A 164 -16.08 3.86 4.69
C VAL A 164 -15.61 4.31 6.07
N ILE A 165 -15.14 3.38 6.91
CA ILE A 165 -14.72 3.72 8.28
C ILE A 165 -13.54 4.70 8.27
N THR A 166 -12.51 4.44 7.45
CA THR A 166 -11.34 5.34 7.37
C THR A 166 -11.72 6.71 6.82
N SER A 167 -12.71 6.80 5.93
CA SER A 167 -13.25 8.09 5.45
C SER A 167 -14.00 8.86 6.53
N ILE A 168 -14.88 8.21 7.30
CA ILE A 168 -15.59 8.84 8.42
C ILE A 168 -14.58 9.39 9.43
N VAL A 169 -13.63 8.55 9.85
CA VAL A 169 -12.57 8.95 10.77
C VAL A 169 -11.70 10.06 10.17
N SER A 170 -11.46 10.05 8.86
CA SER A 170 -10.67 11.08 8.21
C SER A 170 -11.31 12.47 8.29
N ILE A 171 -12.62 12.54 8.06
CA ILE A 171 -13.38 13.79 8.15
C ILE A 171 -13.36 14.31 9.60
N LEU A 172 -13.64 13.43 10.56
CA LEU A 172 -13.61 13.78 11.98
C LEU A 172 -12.21 14.20 12.46
N GLN A 173 -11.16 13.50 12.02
CA GLN A 173 -9.76 13.87 12.29
C GLN A 173 -9.40 15.25 11.74
N PHE A 174 -9.95 15.61 10.59
CA PHE A 174 -9.59 16.87 9.95
C PHE A 174 -10.35 18.05 10.55
N PHE A 175 -11.66 17.91 10.82
CA PHE A 175 -12.53 19.01 11.21
C PHE A 175 -12.91 19.07 12.69
N VAL A 176 -12.87 17.95 13.41
CA VAL A 176 -13.46 17.84 14.76
C VAL A 176 -12.39 17.54 15.82
N ASP A 177 -11.76 16.38 15.75
CA ASP A 177 -10.72 15.96 16.70
C ASP A 177 -9.57 15.25 15.98
N THR A 178 -8.45 15.97 15.84
CA THR A 178 -7.24 15.44 15.20
C THR A 178 -6.69 14.17 15.85
N LYS A 179 -7.04 13.86 17.11
CA LYS A 179 -6.55 12.70 17.84
C LYS A 179 -7.42 11.45 17.64
N LEU A 180 -8.64 11.59 17.14
CA LEU A 180 -9.60 10.48 17.02
C LEU A 180 -9.00 9.32 16.20
N LEU A 181 -8.80 8.16 16.83
CA LEU A 181 -8.22 6.95 16.22
C LEU A 181 -6.88 7.18 15.48
N ARG A 182 -6.18 8.28 15.77
CA ARG A 182 -4.89 8.58 15.14
C ARG A 182 -3.82 7.65 15.70
N LEU A 183 -3.12 6.99 14.79
CA LEU A 183 -2.18 5.92 15.09
C LEU A 183 -0.71 6.38 15.09
N ALA A 184 -0.40 7.55 14.52
CA ALA A 184 0.97 8.03 14.42
C ALA A 184 1.07 9.54 14.67
N ALA A 185 2.25 10.09 14.37
CA ALA A 185 2.56 11.49 14.56
C ALA A 185 1.58 12.44 13.82
N TYR A 186 1.43 13.63 14.38
CA TYR A 186 0.68 14.72 13.77
C TYR A 186 1.50 15.30 12.62
N TYR A 187 1.08 15.03 11.39
CA TYR A 187 1.62 15.73 10.23
C TYR A 187 0.74 16.92 9.96
N MET A 188 1.30 18.11 10.11
CA MET A 188 0.58 19.33 9.76
C MET A 188 0.24 19.33 8.25
N ALA A 189 -1.01 19.62 7.92
CA ALA A 189 -1.42 19.94 6.56
C ALA A 189 -1.07 21.41 6.29
N PHE A 190 -1.64 22.28 7.11
CA PHE A 190 -1.41 23.73 7.20
C PHE A 190 -1.63 24.18 8.66
N PRO A 191 -1.26 25.41 9.05
CA PRO A 191 -1.33 25.80 10.45
C PRO A 191 -2.75 25.62 11.02
N GLY A 192 -2.84 24.98 12.19
CA GLY A 192 -4.12 24.62 12.83
C GLY A 192 -4.76 23.30 12.36
N TYR A 193 -4.29 22.70 11.25
CA TYR A 193 -4.88 21.47 10.69
C TYR A 193 -3.84 20.39 10.44
N ASN A 194 -4.20 19.16 10.80
CA ASN A 194 -3.37 17.99 10.59
C ASN A 194 -3.90 17.15 9.43
N ARG A 195 -2.98 16.59 8.64
CA ARG A 195 -3.27 15.59 7.61
C ARG A 195 -4.03 14.44 8.23
N SER A 196 -5.11 14.02 7.59
CA SER A 196 -5.85 12.85 8.03
C SER A 196 -5.09 11.57 7.69
N SER A 197 -5.04 10.62 8.63
CA SER A 197 -4.62 9.24 8.37
C SER A 197 -5.78 8.24 8.46
N GLY A 198 -7.00 8.70 8.77
CA GLY A 198 -8.13 7.85 9.07
C GLY A 198 -7.77 6.83 10.17
N VAL A 199 -8.11 5.56 9.96
CA VAL A 199 -7.73 4.47 10.88
C VAL A 199 -6.40 3.80 10.52
N LEU A 200 -5.69 4.32 9.51
CA LEU A 200 -4.38 3.80 9.12
C LEU A 200 -3.27 4.63 9.76
N MET A 201 -2.06 4.06 9.80
CA MET A 201 -0.96 4.68 10.53
C MET A 201 -0.54 6.02 9.95
N TRP A 202 -0.49 6.12 8.62
CA TRP A 202 0.04 7.28 7.94
C TRP A 202 -0.96 7.83 6.91
N PRO A 203 -0.98 9.16 6.67
CA PRO A 203 -1.82 9.76 5.64
C PRO A 203 -1.65 9.12 4.27
N TYR A 204 -0.42 8.69 3.97
CA TYR A 204 -0.13 8.08 2.69
C TYR A 204 -0.65 6.64 2.55
N ASP A 205 -0.62 5.85 3.61
CA ASP A 205 -1.24 4.52 3.57
C ASP A 205 -2.76 4.66 3.43
N ASN A 206 -3.36 5.66 4.11
CA ASN A 206 -4.78 5.98 4.00
C ASN A 206 -5.18 6.30 2.56
N GLY A 207 -4.45 7.20 1.91
CA GLY A 207 -4.75 7.58 0.54
C GLY A 207 -4.59 6.42 -0.47
N MET A 208 -3.57 5.57 -0.30
CA MET A 208 -3.38 4.39 -1.16
C MET A 208 -4.46 3.33 -0.93
N PHE A 209 -4.90 3.14 0.31
CA PHE A 209 -6.01 2.25 0.63
C PHE A 209 -7.34 2.76 0.05
N LEU A 210 -7.62 4.07 0.16
CA LEU A 210 -8.81 4.69 -0.43
C LEU A 210 -8.79 4.62 -1.96
N LEU A 211 -7.63 4.75 -2.60
CA LEU A 211 -7.47 4.54 -4.04
C LEU A 211 -7.88 3.11 -4.43
N LEU A 212 -7.45 2.11 -3.65
CA LEU A 212 -7.90 0.74 -3.83
C LEU A 212 -9.42 0.59 -3.66
N ALA A 213 -9.98 1.19 -2.60
CA ALA A 213 -11.41 1.13 -2.31
C ALA A 213 -12.25 1.77 -3.44
N ILE A 214 -11.77 2.84 -4.08
CA ILE A 214 -12.41 3.44 -5.26
C ILE A 214 -12.56 2.41 -6.37
N PHE A 215 -11.50 1.67 -6.72
CA PHE A 215 -11.58 0.65 -7.77
C PHE A 215 -12.48 -0.52 -7.37
N VAL A 216 -12.39 -1.00 -6.13
CA VAL A 216 -13.28 -2.06 -5.65
C VAL A 216 -14.73 -1.61 -5.75
N VAL A 217 -15.08 -0.41 -5.27
CA VAL A 217 -16.45 0.13 -5.36
C VAL A 217 -16.88 0.31 -6.81
N ALA A 218 -16.01 0.83 -7.68
CA ALA A 218 -16.34 1.08 -9.08
C ALA A 218 -16.81 -0.18 -9.81
N TYR A 219 -16.21 -1.34 -9.51
CA TYR A 219 -16.52 -2.60 -10.19
C TYR A 219 -17.47 -3.53 -9.46
N THR A 220 -17.54 -3.45 -8.12
CA THR A 220 -18.36 -4.38 -7.32
C THR A 220 -19.75 -3.84 -6.96
N ILE A 221 -19.90 -2.51 -6.86
CA ILE A 221 -21.18 -1.89 -6.48
C ILE A 221 -22.01 -1.58 -7.72
N LYS A 222 -23.15 -2.26 -7.86
CA LYS A 222 -24.09 -2.08 -8.98
C LYS A 222 -24.84 -0.76 -8.94
N ASN A 223 -25.29 -0.36 -7.75
CA ASN A 223 -26.13 0.82 -7.60
C ASN A 223 -25.30 2.07 -7.91
N PHE A 224 -25.63 2.74 -9.03
CA PHE A 224 -24.91 3.92 -9.50
C PHE A 224 -24.83 5.02 -8.44
N ARG A 225 -25.94 5.31 -7.73
CA ARG A 225 -25.99 6.37 -6.71
C ARG A 225 -25.06 6.06 -5.54
N ILE A 226 -25.14 4.84 -4.98
CA ILE A 226 -24.27 4.41 -3.88
C ILE A 226 -22.81 4.44 -4.31
N ARG A 227 -22.51 3.93 -5.52
CA ARG A 227 -21.16 3.94 -6.10
C ARG A 227 -20.59 5.36 -6.20
N VAL A 228 -21.36 6.31 -6.73
CA VAL A 228 -20.93 7.72 -6.84
C VAL A 228 -20.71 8.33 -5.46
N ILE A 229 -21.62 8.13 -4.51
CA ILE A 229 -21.49 8.66 -3.14
C ILE A 229 -20.20 8.15 -2.49
N LEU A 230 -19.95 6.83 -2.55
CA LEU A 230 -18.76 6.21 -1.96
C LEU A 230 -17.47 6.70 -2.64
N ILE A 231 -17.42 6.73 -3.97
CA ILE A 231 -16.24 7.20 -4.71
C ILE A 231 -15.95 8.68 -4.37
N SER A 232 -16.96 9.54 -4.36
CA SER A 232 -16.82 10.96 -3.99
C SER A 232 -16.31 11.12 -2.56
N LEU A 233 -16.85 10.35 -1.61
CA LEU A 233 -16.38 10.32 -0.22
C LEU A 233 -14.91 9.91 -0.12
N PHE A 234 -14.50 8.88 -0.85
CA PHE A 234 -13.12 8.38 -0.85
C PHE A 234 -12.15 9.39 -1.48
N ILE A 235 -12.52 9.99 -2.62
CA ILE A 235 -11.72 11.04 -3.28
C ILE A 235 -11.55 12.24 -2.34
N PHE A 236 -12.63 12.69 -1.71
CA PHE A 236 -12.57 13.79 -0.73
C PHE A 236 -11.59 13.48 0.41
N CYS A 237 -11.63 12.26 0.96
CA CYS A 237 -10.71 11.85 2.03
C CYS A 237 -9.25 11.69 1.57
N ILE A 238 -9.01 11.32 0.30
CA ILE A 238 -7.66 11.35 -0.32
C ILE A 238 -7.12 12.79 -0.35
N VAL A 239 -7.97 13.79 -0.60
CA VAL A 239 -7.58 15.20 -0.52
C VAL A 239 -7.23 15.59 0.91
N LEU A 240 -8.03 15.18 1.91
CA LEU A 240 -7.77 15.44 3.35
C LEU A 240 -6.48 14.77 3.88
N ALA A 241 -5.98 13.73 3.22
CA ALA A 241 -4.67 13.14 3.53
C ALA A 241 -3.50 14.09 3.19
N PHE A 242 -3.71 15.05 2.28
CA PHE A 242 -2.75 16.09 1.89
C PHE A 242 -1.36 15.55 1.48
N THR A 243 -1.37 14.51 0.64
CA THR A 243 -0.15 13.85 0.14
C THR A 243 -0.05 13.94 -1.38
N ARG A 244 0.83 14.81 -1.88
CA ARG A 244 1.05 15.07 -3.31
C ARG A 244 1.24 13.79 -4.14
N GLY A 245 2.05 12.84 -3.65
CA GLY A 245 2.31 11.57 -4.33
C GLY A 245 1.05 10.72 -4.59
N ILE A 246 0.07 10.77 -3.69
CA ILE A 246 -1.18 10.03 -3.85
C ILE A 246 -2.13 10.72 -4.80
N TRP A 247 -2.15 12.05 -4.80
CA TRP A 247 -2.91 12.81 -5.78
C TRP A 247 -2.40 12.53 -7.19
N ILE A 248 -1.07 12.50 -7.37
CA ILE A 248 -0.44 12.09 -8.63
C ILE A 248 -0.84 10.66 -8.99
N ALA A 249 -0.77 9.71 -8.04
CA ALA A 249 -1.16 8.33 -8.30
C ALA A 249 -2.66 8.20 -8.67
N LEU A 250 -3.56 8.88 -7.96
CA LEU A 250 -4.99 8.92 -8.25
C LEU A 250 -5.25 9.45 -9.66
N ILE A 251 -4.64 10.58 -10.03
CA ILE A 251 -4.80 11.19 -11.35
C ILE A 251 -4.24 10.24 -12.41
N ALA A 252 -2.98 9.82 -12.29
CA ALA A 252 -2.30 8.98 -13.28
C ALA A 252 -3.06 7.67 -13.52
N VAL A 253 -3.48 6.98 -12.46
CA VAL A 253 -4.23 5.72 -12.59
C VAL A 253 -5.60 5.96 -13.19
N SER A 254 -6.32 7.01 -12.78
CA SER A 254 -7.64 7.33 -13.35
C SER A 254 -7.55 7.65 -14.85
N LEU A 255 -6.53 8.40 -15.26
CA LEU A 255 -6.27 8.72 -16.67
C LEU A 255 -5.98 7.47 -17.50
N ILE A 256 -5.02 6.67 -17.04
CA ILE A 256 -4.62 5.45 -17.73
C ILE A 256 -5.78 4.47 -17.75
N HIS A 257 -6.52 4.34 -16.66
CA HIS A 257 -7.70 3.49 -16.58
C HIS A 257 -8.80 3.92 -17.57
N GLY A 258 -9.14 5.21 -17.59
CA GLY A 258 -10.11 5.79 -18.52
C GLY A 258 -9.70 5.64 -19.99
N TYR A 259 -8.41 5.81 -20.29
CA TYR A 259 -7.87 5.63 -21.64
C TYR A 259 -7.89 4.16 -22.08
N ILE A 260 -7.35 3.26 -21.27
CA ILE A 260 -7.17 1.85 -21.62
C ILE A 260 -8.52 1.12 -21.69
N TYR A 261 -9.39 1.30 -20.70
CA TYR A 261 -10.59 0.46 -20.54
C TYR A 261 -11.86 1.10 -21.09
N TYR A 262 -11.98 2.43 -21.08
CA TYR A 262 -13.17 3.13 -21.56
C TYR A 262 -12.95 3.91 -22.84
N LYS A 263 -11.71 3.95 -23.35
CA LYS A 263 -11.31 4.74 -24.52
C LYS A 263 -11.82 6.19 -24.44
N VAL A 264 -11.93 6.73 -23.23
CA VAL A 264 -12.39 8.10 -23.04
C VAL A 264 -11.35 8.99 -23.72
N ALA A 265 -11.82 9.88 -24.59
CA ALA A 265 -10.94 10.85 -25.24
C ALA A 265 -10.13 11.58 -24.16
N LEU A 266 -8.80 11.54 -24.26
CA LEU A 266 -7.89 12.14 -23.29
C LEU A 266 -8.30 13.58 -22.95
N ARG A 267 -8.82 14.32 -23.93
CA ARG A 267 -9.39 15.68 -23.78
C ARG A 267 -10.46 15.79 -22.68
N LYS A 268 -11.38 14.83 -22.54
CA LYS A 268 -12.43 14.83 -21.49
C LYS A 268 -11.84 14.55 -20.11
N LEU A 269 -10.80 13.72 -20.05
CA LEU A 269 -10.09 13.40 -18.80
C LEU A 269 -9.19 14.56 -18.34
N PHE A 270 -8.56 15.29 -19.27
CA PHE A 270 -7.77 16.48 -18.98
C PHE A 270 -8.59 17.66 -18.45
N ILE A 271 -9.91 17.70 -18.69
CA ILE A 271 -10.82 18.71 -18.13
C ILE A 271 -11.15 18.41 -16.65
N ALA A 272 -11.18 17.14 -16.24
CA ALA A 272 -11.47 16.76 -14.85
C ALA A 272 -10.33 17.14 -13.88
N ILE A 273 -9.08 17.17 -14.35
CA ILE A 273 -7.90 17.54 -13.55
C ILE A 273 -7.98 18.98 -13.02
N PRO A 274 -8.18 20.02 -13.86
CA PRO A 274 -8.34 21.39 -13.38
C PRO A 274 -9.59 21.55 -12.50
N ILE A 275 -10.68 20.79 -12.72
CA ILE A 275 -11.85 20.84 -11.83
C ILE A 275 -11.50 20.31 -10.44
N ILE A 276 -10.79 19.17 -10.33
CA ILE A 276 -10.34 18.64 -9.03
C ILE A 276 -9.31 19.59 -8.39
N ALA A 277 -8.42 20.19 -9.18
CA ALA A 277 -7.46 21.18 -8.70
C ALA A 277 -8.18 22.44 -8.19
N VAL A 278 -9.16 22.97 -8.91
CA VAL A 278 -9.99 24.12 -8.53
C VAL A 278 -10.85 23.79 -7.33
N LEU A 279 -11.40 22.58 -7.20
CA LEU A 279 -12.12 22.15 -6.00
C LEU A 279 -11.17 22.02 -4.80
N THR A 280 -9.97 21.49 -5.00
CA THR A 280 -8.96 21.38 -3.93
C THR A 280 -8.51 22.77 -3.49
N ILE A 281 -8.17 23.65 -4.44
CA ILE A 281 -7.79 25.05 -4.20
C ILE A 281 -8.96 25.84 -3.63
N GLY A 282 -10.18 25.58 -4.07
CA GLY A 282 -11.41 26.24 -3.62
C GLY A 282 -11.82 25.82 -2.22
N ILE A 283 -11.67 24.54 -1.86
CA ILE A 283 -11.88 24.06 -0.48
C ILE A 283 -10.77 24.64 0.42
N VAL A 284 -9.52 24.57 -0.02
CA VAL A 284 -8.40 25.15 0.74
C VAL A 284 -8.56 26.68 0.86
N GLY A 285 -9.00 27.36 -0.19
CA GLY A 285 -9.17 28.81 -0.27
C GLY A 285 -10.39 29.33 0.49
N ALA A 286 -11.54 28.66 0.38
CA ALA A 286 -12.77 29.04 1.10
C ALA A 286 -12.59 28.92 2.62
N TYR A 287 -11.84 27.92 3.10
CA TYR A 287 -11.48 27.81 4.52
C TYR A 287 -10.43 28.83 4.94
N ALA A 288 -9.61 29.32 4.00
CA ALA A 288 -8.54 30.25 4.28
C ALA A 288 -8.99 31.74 4.22
N ILE A 289 -10.18 32.03 3.68
CA ILE A 289 -10.81 33.36 3.76
C ILE A 289 -11.33 33.67 5.17
N GLN A 290 -11.59 32.66 6.01
CA GLN A 290 -12.16 32.87 7.35
C GLN A 290 -11.16 33.17 8.46
N LYS A 291 -9.84 33.17 8.21
CA LYS A 291 -8.84 33.43 9.25
C LYS A 291 -7.60 34.13 8.67
N ASP A 292 -7.04 35.11 9.38
CA ASP A 292 -5.83 35.91 9.05
C ASP A 292 -4.51 35.10 8.86
N TYR A 293 -4.58 33.84 8.46
CA TYR A 293 -3.47 32.89 8.42
C TYR A 293 -2.47 33.12 7.29
N PHE A 294 -2.84 33.91 6.26
CA PHE A 294 -1.96 34.19 5.12
C PHE A 294 -0.88 35.24 5.40
N SER A 295 -0.92 35.93 6.54
CA SER A 295 0.18 36.82 6.95
C SER A 295 1.32 36.08 7.67
N GLY A 296 1.13 34.80 8.01
CA GLY A 296 2.13 34.01 8.72
C GLY A 296 3.12 33.29 7.80
N GLU A 297 4.42 33.50 8.05
CA GLU A 297 5.55 32.85 7.35
C GLU A 297 5.40 31.32 7.22
N ALA A 298 4.78 30.66 8.20
CA ALA A 298 4.60 29.21 8.23
C ALA A 298 3.69 28.64 7.11
N TRP A 299 2.74 29.44 6.59
CA TRP A 299 1.88 29.00 5.47
C TRP A 299 2.65 29.05 4.14
N THR A 300 3.29 30.19 3.87
CA THR A 300 4.10 30.39 2.66
C THR A 300 5.24 29.40 2.60
N GLU A 301 5.94 29.18 3.72
CA GLU A 301 7.02 28.20 3.81
C GLU A 301 6.57 26.78 3.46
N ARG A 302 5.37 26.32 3.83
CA ARG A 302 5.00 24.90 3.64
C ARG A 302 4.31 24.62 2.31
N VAL A 303 3.46 25.53 1.83
CA VAL A 303 2.77 25.37 0.55
C VAL A 303 3.74 25.61 -0.60
N PHE A 304 4.60 26.63 -0.47
CA PHE A 304 5.59 27.03 -1.48
C PHE A 304 7.02 26.53 -1.18
N ALA A 305 7.24 25.75 -0.11
CA ALA A 305 8.55 25.11 0.13
C ALA A 305 9.02 24.40 -1.14
N ASP A 306 10.25 24.73 -1.55
CA ASP A 306 10.93 24.05 -2.62
C ASP A 306 11.42 22.66 -2.16
N THR A 307 10.46 21.76 -2.07
CA THR A 307 10.71 20.34 -1.80
C THR A 307 11.25 19.61 -3.04
N VAL A 308 11.20 20.22 -4.23
CA VAL A 308 11.61 19.57 -5.48
C VAL A 308 13.12 19.63 -5.62
N THR A 309 13.73 20.81 -5.49
CA THR A 309 15.18 20.98 -5.57
C THR A 309 15.89 20.15 -4.50
N VAL A 310 15.35 20.13 -3.29
CA VAL A 310 15.84 19.27 -2.20
C VAL A 310 15.77 17.77 -2.56
N ARG A 311 14.69 17.31 -3.21
CA ARG A 311 14.60 15.91 -3.65
C ARG A 311 15.56 15.61 -4.80
N MET A 312 15.73 16.56 -5.73
CA MET A 312 16.67 16.41 -6.84
C MET A 312 18.11 16.32 -6.36
N SER A 313 18.49 17.06 -5.31
CA SER A 313 19.82 16.90 -4.69
C SER A 313 19.99 15.52 -4.05
N PHE A 314 18.93 14.95 -3.46
CA PHE A 314 18.96 13.56 -2.97
C PHE A 314 19.23 12.58 -4.10
N TYR A 315 18.50 12.73 -5.20
CA TYR A 315 18.63 11.83 -6.33
C TYR A 315 20.00 11.96 -6.99
N ALA A 316 20.52 13.18 -7.11
CA ALA A 316 21.84 13.43 -7.67
C ALA A 316 22.94 12.73 -6.87
N PHE A 317 22.97 12.88 -5.52
CA PHE A 317 24.01 12.22 -4.74
C PHE A 317 23.86 10.69 -4.80
N VAL A 318 22.64 10.16 -4.75
CA VAL A 318 22.43 8.70 -4.83
C VAL A 318 22.96 8.17 -6.16
N LEU A 319 22.64 8.83 -7.27
CA LEU A 319 23.13 8.44 -8.60
C LEU A 319 24.66 8.51 -8.70
N GLN A 320 25.28 9.52 -8.08
CA GLN A 320 26.75 9.64 -8.00
C GLN A 320 27.39 8.57 -7.11
N ALA A 321 26.69 8.10 -6.07
CA ALA A 321 27.18 7.09 -5.15
C ALA A 321 27.06 5.66 -5.73
N ILE A 322 26.04 5.37 -6.55
CA ILE A 322 25.78 4.02 -7.08
C ILE A 322 27.03 3.34 -7.67
N PRO A 323 27.88 3.98 -8.49
CA PRO A 323 29.09 3.34 -9.03
C PRO A 323 30.03 2.77 -7.96
N GLY A 324 30.10 3.40 -6.78
CA GLY A 324 31.00 2.99 -5.70
C GLY A 324 30.56 1.71 -4.97
N SER A 325 29.30 1.31 -5.07
CA SER A 325 28.80 0.02 -4.53
C SER A 325 27.61 -0.50 -5.34
N TRP A 326 27.80 -0.65 -6.64
CA TRP A 326 26.68 -0.91 -7.56
C TRP A 326 26.03 -2.28 -7.35
N LEU A 327 26.77 -3.29 -6.88
CA LEU A 327 26.29 -4.67 -6.81
C LEU A 327 25.46 -4.94 -5.54
N ILE A 328 25.98 -4.50 -4.39
CA ILE A 328 25.41 -4.81 -3.08
C ILE A 328 24.90 -3.58 -2.34
N GLY A 329 25.26 -2.37 -2.77
CA GLY A 329 24.85 -1.12 -2.13
C GLY A 329 25.59 -0.83 -0.83
N TYR A 330 25.01 0.06 -0.04
CA TYR A 330 25.63 0.68 1.12
C TYR A 330 25.05 0.18 2.46
N GLY A 331 24.01 -0.65 2.42
CA GLY A 331 23.43 -1.36 3.56
C GLY A 331 22.50 -0.52 4.44
N ASP A 332 22.99 0.58 4.99
CA ASP A 332 22.24 1.42 5.94
C ASP A 332 22.29 2.92 5.58
N VAL A 333 21.37 3.68 6.17
CA VAL A 333 21.38 5.15 6.23
C VAL A 333 21.97 5.68 7.53
N GLU A 334 21.82 4.98 8.66
CA GLU A 334 22.20 5.51 9.99
C GLU A 334 23.71 5.39 10.26
N ASN A 335 24.31 4.27 9.88
CA ASN A 335 25.73 3.97 10.08
C ASN A 335 26.50 4.00 8.75
N ASN A 336 26.26 5.02 7.93
CA ASN A 336 26.81 5.09 6.59
C ASN A 336 27.40 6.46 6.26
N GLU A 337 28.71 6.50 6.08
CA GLU A 337 29.45 7.73 5.81
C GLU A 337 29.07 8.36 4.46
N VAL A 338 28.81 7.55 3.43
CA VAL A 338 28.42 8.03 2.09
C VAL A 338 27.06 8.72 2.14
N TYR A 339 26.09 8.12 2.84
CA TYR A 339 24.79 8.71 3.08
C TYR A 339 24.92 10.01 3.89
N PHE A 340 25.70 9.99 4.97
CA PHE A 340 25.91 11.16 5.82
C PHE A 340 26.49 12.34 5.02
N LYS A 341 27.58 12.12 4.27
CA LYS A 341 28.21 13.14 3.42
C LYS A 341 27.25 13.66 2.34
N GLY A 342 26.51 12.77 1.68
CA GLY A 342 25.52 13.14 0.67
C GLY A 342 24.42 14.05 1.23
N MET A 343 23.88 13.71 2.40
CA MET A 343 22.83 14.48 3.06
C MET A 343 23.33 15.81 3.65
N VAL A 344 24.58 15.86 4.15
CA VAL A 344 25.24 17.12 4.52
C VAL A 344 25.40 18.02 3.29
N GLY A 345 25.86 17.47 2.16
CA GLY A 345 25.94 18.20 0.89
C GLY A 345 24.59 18.73 0.40
N ALA A 346 23.51 17.98 0.67
CA ALA A 346 22.13 18.38 0.38
C ALA A 346 21.51 19.34 1.43
N LYS A 347 22.28 19.79 2.43
CA LYS A 347 21.89 20.78 3.46
C LYS A 347 20.65 20.42 4.29
N GLN A 348 20.44 19.13 4.63
CA GLN A 348 19.21 18.69 5.33
C GLN A 348 19.24 18.73 6.86
N GLY A 349 20.32 19.26 7.44
CA GLY A 349 20.51 19.30 8.88
C GLY A 349 20.86 17.92 9.47
N LEU A 350 21.39 17.94 10.69
CA LEU A 350 22.04 16.79 11.31
C LEU A 350 21.15 15.54 11.43
N ALA A 351 19.87 15.72 11.78
CA ALA A 351 18.95 14.59 11.96
C ALA A 351 18.69 13.80 10.66
N TRP A 352 18.68 14.49 9.51
CA TRP A 352 18.54 13.84 8.20
C TRP A 352 19.85 13.20 7.77
N SER A 353 20.98 13.87 8.00
CA SER A 353 22.30 13.32 7.68
C SER A 353 22.63 12.07 8.49
N LEU A 354 22.19 11.98 9.73
CA LEU A 354 22.32 10.78 10.57
C LEU A 354 21.28 9.69 10.25
N GLY A 355 20.41 9.88 9.25
CA GLY A 355 19.37 8.90 8.90
C GLY A 355 18.25 8.75 9.95
N ARG A 356 18.21 9.61 10.97
CA ARG A 356 17.21 9.57 12.07
C ARG A 356 15.87 10.18 11.66
N ARG A 357 15.82 10.97 10.59
CA ARG A 357 14.62 11.54 10.00
C ARG A 357 14.69 11.50 8.48
N GLY A 358 13.54 11.34 7.84
CA GLY A 358 13.43 11.37 6.38
C GLY A 358 14.04 10.14 5.72
N GLY A 359 14.61 10.35 4.53
CA GLY A 359 15.27 9.30 3.74
C GLY A 359 15.30 9.64 2.25
N ILE A 360 15.75 8.68 1.44
CA ILE A 360 15.67 8.81 -0.02
C ILE A 360 14.19 8.66 -0.41
N HIS A 361 13.54 9.76 -0.78
CA HIS A 361 12.10 9.83 -1.09
C HIS A 361 11.72 9.23 -2.46
N ASN A 362 12.38 8.13 -2.84
CA ASN A 362 12.16 7.34 -4.04
C ASN A 362 12.66 5.91 -3.74
N VAL A 363 11.76 4.95 -3.67
CA VAL A 363 12.10 3.57 -3.27
C VAL A 363 13.06 2.91 -4.25
N ILE A 364 12.97 3.21 -5.54
CA ILE A 364 13.84 2.61 -6.55
C ILE A 364 15.29 3.06 -6.31
N LEU A 365 15.48 4.36 -6.09
CA LEU A 365 16.80 4.91 -5.76
C LEU A 365 17.27 4.47 -4.37
N GLN A 366 16.36 4.36 -3.40
CA GLN A 366 16.68 3.88 -2.06
C GLN A 366 17.11 2.41 -2.06
N GLU A 367 16.42 1.56 -2.82
CA GLU A 367 16.79 0.15 -3.05
C GLU A 367 18.14 0.04 -3.77
N ALA A 368 18.37 0.88 -4.80
CA ALA A 368 19.67 0.93 -5.48
C ALA A 368 20.80 1.31 -4.52
N PHE A 369 20.58 2.35 -3.71
CA PHE A 369 21.57 2.85 -2.77
C PHE A 369 21.88 1.81 -1.68
N LEU A 370 20.85 1.22 -1.08
CA LEU A 370 21.02 0.34 0.07
C LEU A 370 21.39 -1.10 -0.30
N LYS A 371 20.94 -1.60 -1.46
CA LYS A 371 21.06 -3.02 -1.84
C LYS A 371 21.67 -3.27 -3.21
N GLY A 372 22.18 -2.22 -3.87
CA GLY A 372 22.74 -2.30 -5.21
C GLY A 372 21.67 -2.35 -6.29
N ILE A 373 22.08 -2.19 -7.55
CA ILE A 373 21.20 -2.01 -8.73
C ILE A 373 20.39 -3.27 -9.08
N LEU A 374 20.85 -4.45 -8.67
CA LEU A 374 20.13 -5.70 -8.93
C LEU A 374 18.81 -5.80 -8.15
N SER A 375 18.77 -5.28 -6.91
CA SER A 375 17.54 -5.25 -6.10
C SER A 375 16.40 -4.47 -6.78
N PRO A 376 16.56 -3.17 -7.13
CA PRO A 376 15.53 -2.41 -7.82
C PRO A 376 15.26 -2.94 -9.23
N LEU A 377 16.23 -3.57 -9.90
CA LEU A 377 16.00 -4.22 -11.19
C LEU A 377 15.00 -5.37 -11.06
N PHE A 378 15.22 -6.30 -10.12
CA PHE A 378 14.27 -7.39 -9.86
C PHE A 378 12.91 -6.86 -9.43
N TYR A 379 12.90 -5.81 -8.59
CA TYR A 379 11.68 -5.13 -8.18
C TYR A 379 10.90 -4.55 -9.36
N ILE A 380 11.53 -3.78 -10.25
CA ILE A 380 10.89 -3.17 -11.42
C ILE A 380 10.39 -4.25 -12.39
N ILE A 381 11.20 -5.27 -12.68
CA ILE A 381 10.79 -6.37 -13.55
C ILE A 381 9.59 -7.12 -12.95
N PHE A 382 9.60 -7.37 -11.65
CA PHE A 382 8.47 -7.94 -10.93
C PHE A 382 7.19 -7.12 -11.15
N PHE A 383 7.22 -5.80 -10.90
CA PHE A 383 6.06 -4.92 -11.08
C PHE A 383 5.57 -4.90 -12.52
N MET A 384 6.48 -4.79 -13.50
CA MET A 384 6.12 -4.81 -14.91
C MET A 384 5.47 -6.13 -15.32
N LYS A 385 6.02 -7.27 -14.88
CA LYS A 385 5.46 -8.60 -15.19
C LYS A 385 4.11 -8.81 -14.50
N PHE A 386 3.96 -8.33 -13.27
CA PHE A 386 2.70 -8.47 -12.53
C PHE A 386 1.59 -7.59 -13.11
N PHE A 387 1.90 -6.32 -13.45
CA PHE A 387 1.00 -5.44 -14.16
C PHE A 387 0.61 -6.04 -15.52
N LYS A 388 1.60 -6.48 -16.31
CA LYS A 388 1.38 -7.11 -17.62
C LYS A 388 0.42 -8.30 -17.50
N PHE A 389 0.68 -9.21 -16.57
CA PHE A 389 -0.17 -10.38 -16.33
C PHE A 389 -1.61 -9.97 -15.96
N SER A 390 -1.76 -9.12 -14.96
CA SER A 390 -3.08 -8.68 -14.48
C SER A 390 -3.85 -7.95 -15.58
N TYR A 391 -3.18 -7.08 -16.33
CA TYR A 391 -3.77 -6.38 -17.46
C TYR A 391 -4.29 -7.35 -18.53
N TYR A 392 -3.47 -8.29 -19.01
CA TYR A 392 -3.91 -9.23 -20.03
C TYR A 392 -5.04 -10.14 -19.55
N GLN A 393 -4.95 -10.63 -18.30
CA GLN A 393 -6.03 -11.45 -17.73
C GLN A 393 -7.32 -10.65 -17.55
N SER A 394 -7.25 -9.35 -17.24
CA SER A 394 -8.42 -8.48 -17.16
C SER A 394 -9.17 -8.39 -18.49
N ILE A 395 -8.45 -8.35 -19.62
CA ILE A 395 -9.05 -8.30 -20.95
C ILE A 395 -9.50 -9.69 -21.41
N TYR A 396 -8.61 -10.69 -21.30
CA TYR A 396 -8.88 -12.04 -21.80
C TYR A 396 -10.04 -12.72 -21.06
N LYS A 397 -10.06 -12.63 -19.73
CA LYS A 397 -11.12 -13.21 -18.89
C LYS A 397 -12.29 -12.26 -18.65
N ARG A 398 -12.20 -11.00 -19.12
CA ARG A 398 -13.18 -9.94 -18.81
C ARG A 398 -13.50 -9.85 -17.32
N SER A 399 -12.48 -9.99 -16.49
CA SER A 399 -12.64 -10.08 -15.04
C SER A 399 -12.07 -8.85 -14.36
N TYR A 400 -12.93 -8.17 -13.62
CA TYR A 400 -12.57 -6.94 -12.92
C TYR A 400 -11.69 -7.19 -11.70
N PHE A 401 -11.65 -8.42 -11.17
CA PHE A 401 -10.65 -8.80 -10.17
C PHE A 401 -9.22 -8.48 -10.67
N TYR A 402 -8.93 -8.85 -11.92
CA TYR A 402 -7.65 -8.56 -12.55
C TYR A 402 -7.48 -7.07 -12.89
N CYS A 403 -8.58 -6.35 -13.19
CA CYS A 403 -8.58 -4.90 -13.41
C CYS A 403 -8.25 -4.11 -12.13
N ILE A 404 -8.82 -4.52 -10.99
CA ILE A 404 -8.49 -3.95 -9.67
C ILE A 404 -7.01 -4.20 -9.38
N SER A 405 -6.54 -5.42 -9.62
CA SER A 405 -5.13 -5.80 -9.41
C SER A 405 -4.18 -4.96 -10.28
N SER A 406 -4.49 -4.76 -11.56
CA SER A 406 -3.67 -3.96 -12.48
C SER A 406 -3.65 -2.47 -12.08
N ASN A 407 -4.80 -1.88 -11.80
CA ASN A 407 -4.91 -0.47 -11.40
C ASN A 407 -4.20 -0.21 -10.06
N TYR A 408 -4.37 -1.09 -9.07
CA TYR A 408 -3.69 -0.95 -7.78
C TYR A 408 -2.16 -1.07 -7.93
N THR A 409 -1.69 -2.07 -8.68
CA THR A 409 -0.26 -2.26 -8.96
C THR A 409 0.35 -1.03 -9.62
N MET A 410 -0.35 -0.45 -10.58
CA MET A 410 0.06 0.76 -11.26
C MET A 410 0.08 1.98 -10.32
N GLY A 411 -0.96 2.16 -9.50
CA GLY A 411 -1.01 3.22 -8.50
C GLY A 411 0.11 3.12 -7.48
N TYR A 412 0.35 1.91 -6.98
CA TYR A 412 1.46 1.65 -6.07
C TYR A 412 2.81 1.89 -6.74
N PHE A 413 2.97 1.51 -8.02
CA PHE A 413 4.20 1.76 -8.77
C PHE A 413 4.48 3.27 -8.93
N PHE A 414 3.49 4.10 -9.27
CA PHE A 414 3.67 5.55 -9.29
C PHE A 414 3.97 6.13 -7.90
N TYR A 415 3.28 5.60 -6.89
CA TYR A 415 3.44 6.04 -5.51
C TYR A 415 4.89 5.85 -5.00
N VAL A 416 5.55 4.73 -5.32
CA VAL A 416 6.92 4.45 -4.86
C VAL A 416 8.01 5.35 -5.46
N PHE A 417 7.72 6.10 -6.54
CA PHE A 417 8.63 7.14 -7.05
C PHE A 417 8.63 8.41 -6.19
N SER A 418 7.61 8.61 -5.35
CA SER A 418 7.38 9.87 -4.65
C SER A 418 7.67 9.80 -3.15
N ILE A 419 7.82 8.59 -2.60
CA ILE A 419 7.94 8.28 -1.17
C ILE A 419 8.85 7.06 -0.98
N GLY A 420 9.61 6.99 0.12
CA GLY A 420 10.40 5.82 0.55
C GLY A 420 9.55 4.69 1.16
N CYS A 421 8.51 4.22 0.47
CA CYS A 421 7.66 3.11 0.92
C CYS A 421 8.05 1.77 0.27
N TYR A 422 8.85 0.96 0.96
CA TYR A 422 9.28 -0.38 0.52
C TYR A 422 8.12 -1.35 0.22
N LEU A 423 8.37 -2.45 -0.49
CA LEU A 423 7.38 -3.53 -0.65
C LEU A 423 6.86 -4.09 0.69
N LEU A 424 7.74 -4.09 1.70
CA LEU A 424 7.44 -4.51 3.06
C LEU A 424 6.78 -3.41 3.90
N SER A 425 6.57 -2.23 3.30
CA SER A 425 5.72 -1.20 3.89
C SER A 425 4.25 -1.63 3.84
N ARG A 426 3.42 -0.95 4.60
CA ARG A 426 2.00 -1.27 4.79
C ARG A 426 1.21 -1.32 3.49
N SER A 427 1.34 -0.28 2.67
CA SER A 427 0.74 -0.22 1.33
C SER A 427 1.33 -1.28 0.38
N GLY A 428 2.59 -1.67 0.58
CA GLY A 428 3.23 -2.76 -0.18
C GLY A 428 2.67 -4.15 0.16
N TYR A 429 2.24 -4.40 1.40
CA TYR A 429 1.55 -5.65 1.78
C TYR A 429 0.24 -5.87 1.02
N LEU A 430 -0.48 -4.81 0.64
CA LEU A 430 -1.66 -4.93 -0.23
C LEU A 430 -1.27 -5.38 -1.65
N THR A 431 -0.09 -5.00 -2.14
CA THR A 431 0.43 -5.53 -3.41
C THR A 431 0.69 -7.03 -3.29
N ILE A 432 1.27 -7.48 -2.16
CA ILE A 432 1.49 -8.91 -1.89
C ILE A 432 0.15 -9.67 -1.76
N LEU A 433 -0.87 -9.06 -1.14
CA LEU A 433 -2.23 -9.61 -1.10
C LEU A 433 -2.76 -9.87 -2.52
N PHE A 434 -2.72 -8.87 -3.40
CA PHE A 434 -3.16 -9.05 -4.79
C PHE A 434 -2.30 -10.05 -5.55
N LEU A 435 -1.00 -10.08 -5.31
CA LEU A 435 -0.09 -11.06 -5.89
C LEU A 435 -0.54 -12.49 -5.54
N ALA A 436 -0.80 -12.75 -4.26
CA ALA A 436 -1.24 -14.03 -3.75
C ALA A 436 -2.63 -14.42 -4.28
N MET A 437 -3.55 -13.46 -4.39
CA MET A 437 -4.87 -13.68 -5.00
C MET A 437 -4.74 -14.08 -6.47
N ASN A 438 -3.95 -13.36 -7.26
CA ASN A 438 -3.75 -13.65 -8.69
C ASN A 438 -3.12 -15.02 -8.91
N SER A 439 -2.10 -15.34 -8.12
CA SER A 439 -1.42 -16.63 -8.09
C SER A 439 -2.41 -17.75 -7.73
N GLY A 440 -3.15 -17.59 -6.64
CA GLY A 440 -4.13 -18.57 -6.18
C GLY A 440 -5.26 -18.82 -7.19
N VAL A 441 -5.78 -17.76 -7.82
CA VAL A 441 -6.79 -17.87 -8.89
C VAL A 441 -6.25 -18.65 -10.09
N PHE A 442 -5.02 -18.35 -10.52
CA PHE A 442 -4.39 -19.03 -11.65
C PHE A 442 -4.12 -20.51 -11.35
N HIS A 443 -3.39 -20.82 -10.28
CA HIS A 443 -2.95 -22.19 -9.98
C HIS A 443 -4.11 -23.14 -9.63
N LYS A 444 -5.22 -22.59 -9.13
CA LYS A 444 -6.42 -23.37 -8.80
C LYS A 444 -7.51 -23.30 -9.87
N ASN A 445 -7.26 -22.59 -10.98
CA ASN A 445 -8.25 -22.35 -12.04
C ASN A 445 -9.60 -21.83 -11.49
N LEU A 446 -9.57 -20.90 -10.54
CA LEU A 446 -10.79 -20.34 -9.97
C LEU A 446 -11.52 -19.50 -11.02
N ASN A 447 -12.83 -19.70 -11.14
CA ASN A 447 -13.67 -18.81 -11.91
C ASN A 447 -13.94 -17.52 -11.11
N VAL A 448 -13.48 -16.39 -11.65
CA VAL A 448 -13.57 -15.05 -11.04
C VAL A 448 -14.21 -14.02 -11.98
N THR A 449 -14.86 -14.48 -13.06
CA THR A 449 -15.53 -13.59 -14.02
C THR A 449 -16.82 -13.02 -13.44
N ASP A 450 -17.46 -13.78 -12.55
CA ASP A 450 -18.73 -13.49 -11.92
C ASP A 450 -18.62 -12.69 -10.60
N ILE A 451 -17.41 -12.29 -10.19
CA ILE A 451 -17.18 -11.45 -9.00
C ILE A 451 -17.68 -10.00 -9.24
N THR A 452 -18.37 -9.74 -10.36
CA THR A 452 -18.74 -8.41 -10.85
C THR A 452 -19.85 -8.43 -11.88
N THR A 453 -20.70 -7.39 -11.88
CA THR A 453 -21.92 -7.29 -12.71
C THR A 453 -22.33 -5.82 -12.99
N ALA A 454 -21.39 -4.89 -13.24
CA ALA A 454 -21.73 -3.46 -13.28
C ALA A 454 -21.26 -2.62 -14.48
N ILE A 455 -20.43 -3.12 -15.41
CA ILE A 455 -20.12 -2.40 -16.66
C ILE A 455 -20.52 -3.29 -17.82
N ASP A 456 -21.28 -2.69 -18.74
CA ASP A 456 -21.80 -3.34 -19.93
C ASP A 456 -20.63 -3.85 -20.77
N ASP A 457 -20.65 -5.15 -21.07
CA ASP A 457 -19.52 -5.92 -21.63
C ASP A 457 -19.11 -5.41 -23.03
N LYS A 458 -19.92 -4.52 -23.61
CA LYS A 458 -19.73 -3.82 -24.88
C LYS A 458 -18.54 -2.85 -24.91
N ASN A 459 -18.10 -2.35 -23.75
CA ASN A 459 -17.05 -1.32 -23.69
C ASN A 459 -15.62 -1.86 -23.49
N LEU A 460 -15.44 -3.15 -23.20
CA LEU A 460 -14.10 -3.73 -23.09
C LEU A 460 -13.45 -3.86 -24.47
N PRO A 461 -12.18 -3.45 -24.64
CA PRO A 461 -11.50 -3.57 -25.93
C PRO A 461 -11.42 -5.03 -26.38
N LYS A 462 -12.02 -5.34 -27.54
CA LYS A 462 -11.81 -6.61 -28.25
C LYS A 462 -10.39 -6.62 -28.83
N LEU A 463 -9.43 -7.18 -28.10
CA LEU A 463 -8.11 -7.46 -28.67
C LEU A 463 -8.16 -8.77 -29.45
N LYS A 464 -7.66 -8.75 -30.70
CA LYS A 464 -7.25 -9.97 -31.41
C LYS A 464 -6.01 -10.51 -30.69
N LEU A 465 -6.22 -11.39 -29.72
CA LEU A 465 -5.12 -12.00 -28.97
C LEU A 465 -4.47 -13.09 -29.84
N LYS A 466 -3.24 -12.84 -30.32
CA LYS A 466 -2.33 -13.96 -30.66
C LYS A 466 -2.02 -14.71 -29.36
N LYS A 467 -2.07 -16.05 -29.38
CA LYS A 467 -1.68 -16.90 -28.24
C LYS A 467 -0.32 -16.43 -27.71
N ILE A 468 -0.21 -16.18 -26.40
CA ILE A 468 1.06 -15.92 -25.71
C ILE A 468 1.26 -17.07 -24.72
N GLU A 469 2.38 -17.80 -24.87
CA GLU A 469 2.80 -18.94 -24.05
C GLU A 469 3.55 -18.56 -22.76
#